data_AF-A0AAN4SB08-F1
#
_entry.id   AF-A0AAN4SB08-F1
#
_cell.length_a   1.000
_cell.length_b   1.000
_cell.length_c   1.000
_cell.angle_alpha   90.00
_cell.angle_beta   90.00
_cell.angle_gamma   90.00
#
_symmetry.space_group_name_H-M   'P 1'
#
loop_
_entity.id
_entity.type
_entity.pdbx_description
1 polymer ?
#
loop_
_entity_poly.entity_id
_entity_poly.type
_entity_poly.pdbx_seq_one_letter_code
_entity_poly.pdbx_strand_id
1 'polypeptide(L)' 'MTSYQSVQTKQTSASGQAHIIQNDAEALEVAKQFAEQFKKTAVERDAKRILPYTEIDALSQSGLWAITVPKQYGGAEV' A
#
# COMPACT_ATOMS: atom_id res chain seq x y z
N MET A 1 -7.98 -32.60 -6.61
CA MET A 1 -9.12 -31.80 -6.14
C MET A 1 -8.52 -30.57 -5.45
N THR A 2 -8.25 -29.50 -6.20
CA THR A 2 -7.51 -28.33 -5.69
C THR A 2 -8.50 -27.43 -4.97
N SER A 3 -8.40 -27.37 -3.64
CA SER A 3 -9.20 -26.47 -2.82
C SER A 3 -8.69 -25.04 -3.01
N TYR A 4 -9.53 -24.15 -3.53
CA TYR A 4 -9.24 -22.72 -3.58
C TYR A 4 -9.41 -22.14 -2.18
N GLN A 5 -8.43 -21.36 -1.72
CA GLN A 5 -8.56 -20.62 -0.47
C GLN A 5 -9.52 -19.46 -0.69
N SER A 6 -10.63 -19.45 0.05
CA SER A 6 -11.66 -18.42 -0.02
C SER A 6 -11.01 -17.06 0.20
N VAL A 7 -11.08 -16.18 -0.81
CA VAL A 7 -10.60 -14.81 -0.67
C VAL A 7 -11.52 -14.12 0.34
N GLN A 8 -11.06 -13.96 1.58
CA GLN A 8 -11.77 -13.20 2.59
C GLN A 8 -11.76 -11.74 2.12
N THR A 9 -12.88 -11.28 1.56
CA THR A 9 -13.12 -9.86 1.27
C THR A 9 -13.16 -9.12 2.59
N LYS A 10 -12.01 -8.62 3.06
CA LYS A 10 -11.94 -7.71 4.19
C LYS A 10 -12.81 -6.50 3.81
N GLN A 11 -13.90 -6.29 4.55
CA GLN A 11 -14.81 -5.17 4.32
C GLN A 11 -13.98 -3.89 4.20
N THR A 12 -14.08 -3.22 3.05
CA THR A 12 -13.60 -1.85 2.85
C THR A 12 -14.48 -0.91 3.66
N SER A 13 -14.41 -1.01 4.98
CA SER A 13 -14.94 0.00 5.89
C SER A 13 -14.20 1.28 5.54
N ALA A 14 -14.93 2.29 5.07
CA ALA A 14 -14.44 3.58 4.59
C ALA A 14 -13.21 4.04 5.39
N SER A 15 -12.02 3.72 4.89
CA SER A 15 -10.76 4.16 5.44
C SER A 15 -10.60 5.63 5.07
N GLY A 16 -10.06 6.42 6.00
CA GLY A 16 -9.92 7.86 5.88
C GLY A 16 -9.32 8.30 4.55
N GLN A 17 -9.49 9.57 4.19
CA GLN A 17 -8.86 10.13 3.00
C GLN A 17 -7.40 9.69 2.95
N ALA A 18 -7.02 9.02 1.85
CA ALA A 18 -5.64 8.65 1.60
C ALA A 18 -4.78 9.92 1.67
N HIS A 19 -3.60 9.80 2.27
CA HIS A 19 -2.68 10.92 2.38
C HIS A 19 -2.32 11.43 0.99
N ILE A 20 -2.44 12.74 0.75
CA ILE A 20 -2.09 13.34 -0.54
C ILE A 20 -0.65 13.83 -0.45
N ILE A 21 0.23 13.16 -1.19
CA ILE A 21 1.64 13.55 -1.27
C ILE A 21 1.75 14.86 -2.05
N GLN A 22 2.46 15.84 -1.50
CA GLN A 22 2.53 17.19 -2.08
C GLN A 22 3.80 17.48 -2.89
N ASN A 23 4.89 16.73 -2.65
CA ASN A 23 6.19 16.94 -3.29
C ASN A 23 7.01 15.63 -3.39
N ASP A 24 8.02 15.61 -4.27
CA ASP A 24 8.89 14.46 -4.52
C ASP A 24 9.66 13.99 -3.27
N ALA A 25 10.11 14.94 -2.44
CA ALA A 25 10.89 14.62 -1.25
C ALA A 25 10.06 13.81 -0.25
N GLU A 26 8.83 14.25 0.00
CA GLU A 26 7.84 13.56 0.82
C GLU A 26 7.53 12.17 0.24
N ALA A 27 7.37 12.06 -1.08
CA ALA A 27 7.15 10.78 -1.74
C ALA A 27 8.30 9.80 -1.47
N LEU A 28 9.54 10.27 -1.59
CA LEU A 28 10.74 9.46 -1.34
C LEU A 28 10.90 9.08 0.14
N GLU A 29 10.57 9.98 1.06
CA GLU A 29 10.62 9.71 2.50
C GLU A 29 9.61 8.64 2.90
N VAL A 30 8.35 8.79 2.47
CA VAL A 30 7.29 7.80 2.71
C VAL A 30 7.69 6.46 2.08
N ALA A 31 8.17 6.45 0.84
CA ALA A 31 8.61 5.22 0.17
C ALA A 31 9.74 4.50 0.95
N LYS A 32 10.72 5.24 1.48
CA LYS A 32 11.81 4.68 2.28
C LYS A 32 11.30 4.07 3.59
N GLN A 33 10.44 4.78 4.31
CA GLN A 33 9.85 4.28 5.56
C GLN A 33 9.09 2.95 5.33
N PHE A 34 8.27 2.89 4.28
CA PHE A 34 7.55 1.68 3.89
C PHE A 34 8.50 0.54 3.49
N ALA A 35 9.56 0.84 2.73
CA ALA A 35 10.56 -0.15 2.35
C ALA A 35 11.24 -0.79 3.57
N GLU A 36 11.62 0.00 4.57
CA GLU A 36 12.22 -0.51 5.80
C GLU A 36 11.25 -1.35 6.62
N GLN A 37 9.98 -0.94 6.70
CA GLN A 37 8.95 -1.67 7.41
C GLN A 37 8.66 -3.03 6.75
N PHE A 38 8.49 -3.06 5.43
CA PHE A 38 8.12 -4.27 4.70
C PHE A 38 9.29 -5.25 4.59
N LYS A 39 10.53 -4.74 4.53
CA LYS A 39 11.73 -5.59 4.50
C LYS A 39 11.82 -6.54 5.69
N LYS A 40 11.32 -6.14 6.87
CA LYS A 40 11.34 -6.96 8.09
C LYS A 40 10.47 -8.22 7.98
N THR A 41 9.33 -8.13 7.31
CA THR A 41 8.34 -9.23 7.20
C THR A 41 8.36 -9.92 5.84
N ALA A 42 9.03 -9.35 4.84
CA ALA A 42 9.03 -9.84 3.46
C ALA A 42 9.48 -11.29 3.31
N VAL A 43 10.58 -11.68 3.95
CA VAL A 43 11.14 -13.04 3.86
C VAL A 43 10.19 -14.07 4.46
N GLU A 44 9.64 -13.77 5.64
CA GLU A 44 8.70 -14.67 6.31
C GLU A 44 7.39 -14.81 5.50
N ARG A 45 6.86 -13.67 5.01
CA ARG A 45 5.64 -13.64 4.19
C ARG A 45 5.78 -14.51 2.95
N ASP A 46 6.91 -14.36 2.25
CA ASP A 46 7.20 -15.11 1.02
C ASP A 46 7.33 -16.61 1.32
N ALA A 47 8.12 -16.97 2.34
CA ALA A 47 8.31 -18.36 2.75
C ALA A 47 7.02 -19.06 3.18
N LYS A 48 6.14 -18.35 3.90
CA LYS A 48 4.86 -18.88 4.42
C LYS A 48 3.68 -18.69 3.46
N ARG A 49 3.90 -18.09 2.27
CA ARG A 49 2.85 -17.72 1.31
C ARG A 49 1.67 -16.96 1.95
N ILE A 50 2.00 -16.00 2.82
CA ILE A 50 1.00 -15.17 3.51
C ILE A 50 0.57 -14.04 2.57
N LEU A 51 -0.74 -13.84 2.42
CA LEU A 51 -1.29 -12.75 1.63
C LEU A 51 -1.17 -11.41 2.39
N PRO A 52 -0.48 -10.39 1.83
CA PRO A 52 -0.15 -9.14 2.52
C PRO A 52 -1.30 -8.12 2.50
N TYR A 53 -2.47 -8.47 3.01
CA TYR A 53 -3.61 -7.55 3.02
C TYR A 53 -3.34 -6.28 3.83
N THR A 54 -2.68 -6.42 4.99
CA THR A 54 -2.34 -5.32 5.89
C THR A 54 -1.38 -4.32 5.26
N GLU A 55 -0.36 -4.80 4.56
CA GLU A 55 0.63 -3.99 3.87
C GLU A 55 0.00 -3.28 2.66
N ILE A 56 -0.87 -3.95 1.93
CA ILE A 56 -1.61 -3.34 0.81
C ILE A 56 -2.54 -2.24 1.32
N ASP A 57 -3.27 -2.46 2.41
CA ASP A 57 -4.11 -1.43 3.03
C ASP A 57 -3.27 -0.21 3.42
N ALA A 58 -2.13 -0.42 4.08
CA ALA A 58 -1.25 0.67 4.48
C ALA A 58 -0.66 1.44 3.29
N LEU A 59 -0.28 0.72 2.23
CA LEU A 59 0.25 1.33 1.01
C LEU A 59 -0.82 2.14 0.27
N SER A 60 -2.06 1.64 0.21
CA SER A 60 -3.21 2.36 -0.35
C SER A 60 -3.46 3.69 0.37
N GLN A 61 -3.32 3.70 1.71
CA GLN A 61 -3.51 4.90 2.52
C GLN A 61 -2.35 5.91 2.44
N SER A 62 -1.16 5.48 1.98
CA SER A 62 0.04 6.34 1.93
C SER A 62 0.02 7.40 0.81
N GLY A 63 -0.86 7.26 -0.18
CA GLY A 63 -0.87 8.12 -1.37
C GLY A 63 0.14 7.77 -2.44
N LEU A 64 1.08 6.85 -2.18
CA LEU A 64 2.12 6.45 -3.14
C LEU A 64 1.57 5.87 -4.45
N TRP A 65 0.37 5.27 -4.45
CA TRP A 65 -0.26 4.76 -5.67
C TRP A 65 -0.70 5.86 -6.63
N ALA A 66 -0.92 7.07 -6.13
CA ALA A 66 -1.34 8.22 -6.91
C ALA A 66 -0.16 9.13 -7.30
N ILE A 67 1.09 8.66 -7.18
CA ILE A 67 2.28 9.48 -7.42
C ILE A 67 2.32 10.05 -8.85
N THR A 68 1.94 9.24 -9.84
CA THR A 68 1.88 9.64 -11.26
C THR A 68 0.53 10.22 -11.67
N VAL A 69 -0.44 10.31 -10.74
CA VAL A 69 -1.79 10.78 -11.05
C VAL A 69 -1.82 12.31 -11.00
N PRO A 70 -2.38 12.98 -12.03
CA PRO A 70 -2.47 14.43 -12.04
C PRO A 70 -3.21 15.04 -10.84
N LYS A 71 -2.82 16.25 -10.42
CA LYS A 71 -3.43 16.97 -9.28
C LYS A 71 -4.90 17.29 -9.52
N GLN A 72 -5.27 17.52 -10.78
CA GLN A 72 -6.67 17.72 -11.20
C GLN A 72 -7.60 16.54 -10.88
N TYR A 73 -7.03 15.34 -10.71
CA TYR A 73 -7.77 14.12 -10.32
C TYR A 73 -7.54 13.74 -8.85
N GLY A 74 -6.92 14.62 -8.04
CA GLY A 74 -6.62 14.37 -6.63
C GLY A 74 -5.37 13.52 -6.38
N GLY A 75 -4.48 13.39 -7.37
CA GLY A 75 -3.20 12.71 -7.24
C GLY A 75 -2.05 13.62 -6.80
N ALA A 76 -0.86 13.04 -6.63
CA ALA A 76 0.31 13.79 -6.15
C ALA A 76 0.95 14.63 -7.27
N GLU A 77 0.95 14.15 -8.53
CA GLU A 77 1.62 14.76 -9.69
C GLU A 77 2.99 15.34 -9.32
N VAL A 78 3.85 14.47 -8.76
CA VAL A 78 5.23 14.78 -8.38
C VAL A 78 6.17 14.14 -9.38
#